data_AF-A0A7K2JU72-F1
#
_entry.id   AF-A0A7K2JU72-F1
#
_cell.length_a   1.000
_cell.length_b   1.000
_cell.length_c   1.000
_cell.angle_alpha   90.00
_cell.angle_beta   90.00
_cell.angle_gamma   90.00
#
_symmetry.space_group_name_H-M   'P 1'
#
loop_
_entity.id
_entity.type
_entity.pdbx_description
1 polymer ?
#
loop_
_entity_poly.entity_id
_entity_poly.type
_entity_poly.pdbx_seq_one_letter_code
_entity_poly.pdbx_strand_id
1 'polypeptide(L)'
;MERLRVSRLGGEGPRTRPDRLGGGKACSSRRDRRCLCRRQIRHTIPEPKSQRGNRQRRGSKGGRPTSFDTRAYVFQGTVTVAATRLWLRGQIHCPHAGR
;
A
#
# COMPACT_ATOMS: atom_id res chain seq x y z
N MET A 1 -8.27 13.50 2.88
CA MET A 1 -7.21 12.48 3.06
C MET A 1 -6.70 12.65 4.47
N GLU A 2 -7.17 11.79 5.36
CA GLU A 2 -6.81 11.80 6.77
C GLU A 2 -5.30 11.57 6.94
N ARG A 3 -4.74 12.22 7.95
CA ARG A 3 -3.30 12.23 8.22
C ARG A 3 -2.95 10.91 8.92
N LEU A 4 -2.59 9.89 8.13
CA LEU A 4 -2.10 8.60 8.65
C LEU A 4 -0.98 8.85 9.67
N ARG A 5 -1.23 8.49 10.93
CA ARG A 5 -0.28 8.54 12.04
C ARG A 5 0.36 7.17 12.18
N VAL A 6 1.68 7.09 12.06
CA VAL A 6 2.42 5.83 12.25
C VAL A 6 2.98 5.83 13.68
N SER A 7 2.43 4.95 14.52
CA SER A 7 2.89 4.75 15.91
C SER A 7 4.28 4.10 15.97
N ARG A 8 5.10 4.48 16.94
CA ARG A 8 6.39 3.84 17.23
C ARG A 8 6.28 2.89 18.43
N LEU A 9 7.06 1.81 18.39
CA LEU A 9 7.47 1.04 19.57
C LEU A 9 8.60 1.84 20.26
N GLY A 10 8.23 2.75 21.17
CA GLY A 10 9.16 3.68 21.82
C GLY A 10 8.57 5.08 21.81
N GLY A 11 8.35 5.66 22.99
CA GLY A 11 7.45 6.79 23.29
C GLY A 11 7.69 8.15 22.61
N GLU A 12 8.39 8.21 21.48
CA GLU A 12 8.51 9.40 20.67
C GLU A 12 7.37 9.47 19.64
N GLY A 13 6.64 10.60 19.64
CA GLY A 13 5.38 10.80 18.92
C GLY A 13 5.33 10.34 17.45
N PRO A 14 4.11 10.07 16.92
CA PRO A 14 3.93 9.41 15.64
C PRO A 14 4.48 10.22 14.47
N ARG A 15 5.32 9.59 13.64
CA ARG A 15 5.75 10.19 12.37
C ARG A 15 4.53 10.42 11.50
N THR A 16 4.48 11.60 10.90
CA THR A 16 3.39 11.93 9.99
C THR A 16 3.71 11.71 8.51
N ARG A 17 4.97 11.38 8.22
CA ARG A 17 5.44 11.10 6.87
C ARG A 17 6.12 9.73 6.87
N PRO A 18 5.49 8.70 6.28
CA PRO A 18 6.13 7.41 6.12
C PRO A 18 7.24 7.50 5.06
N ASP A 19 8.32 6.73 5.26
CA ASP A 19 9.48 6.69 4.35
C ASP A 19 9.12 6.11 2.98
N ARG A 20 8.27 5.08 2.97
CA ARG A 20 7.72 4.48 1.75
C ARG A 20 6.30 3.95 1.98
N LEU A 21 5.40 4.26 1.05
CA LEU A 21 4.01 3.83 1.08
C LEU A 21 3.78 2.70 0.07
N GLY A 22 3.40 1.51 0.57
CA GLY A 22 2.83 0.45 -0.26
C GLY A 22 1.32 0.66 -0.40
N GLY A 23 0.77 0.39 -1.59
CA GLY A 23 -0.67 0.50 -1.81
C GLY A 23 -1.18 -0.47 -2.86
N GLY A 24 -2.46 -0.83 -2.75
CA GLY A 24 -3.14 -1.68 -3.73
C GLY A 24 -3.48 -0.93 -5.02
N LYS A 25 -3.97 -1.65 -6.03
CA LYS A 25 -4.38 -1.07 -7.33
C LYS A 25 -5.49 -0.01 -7.19
N ALA A 26 -6.33 -0.11 -6.15
CA ALA A 26 -7.35 0.89 -5.85
C ALA A 26 -6.75 2.29 -5.57
N CYS A 27 -5.49 2.37 -5.14
CA CYS A 27 -4.78 3.62 -4.86
C CYS A 27 -4.05 4.21 -6.08
N SER A 28 -4.43 3.79 -7.30
CA SER A 28 -3.80 4.28 -8.54
C SER A 28 -4.41 5.60 -9.05
N SER A 29 -5.35 6.21 -8.33
CA SER A 29 -6.04 7.41 -8.80
C SER A 29 -5.09 8.61 -8.94
N ARG A 30 -5.37 9.53 -9.87
CA ARG A 30 -4.55 10.75 -10.03
C ARG A 30 -4.54 11.59 -8.76
N ARG A 31 -5.63 11.58 -7.98
CA ARG A 31 -5.76 12.32 -6.72
C ARG A 31 -4.82 11.77 -5.66
N ASP A 32 -4.73 10.44 -5.54
CA ASP A 32 -3.81 9.75 -4.63
C ASP A 32 -2.36 10.04 -5.03
N ARG A 33 -2.02 9.87 -6.32
CA ARG A 33 -0.69 10.16 -6.84
C ARG A 33 -0.29 11.62 -6.61
N ARG A 34 -1.20 12.58 -6.82
CA ARG A 34 -0.96 14.01 -6.56
C ARG A 34 -0.72 14.28 -5.08
N CYS A 35 -1.49 13.63 -4.19
CA CYS A 35 -1.32 13.75 -2.74
C CYS A 35 0.06 13.22 -2.30
N LEU A 36 0.47 12.06 -2.81
CA LEU A 36 1.75 11.44 -2.50
C LEU A 36 2.94 12.26 -3.02
N CYS A 37 2.87 12.74 -4.27
CA CYS A 37 3.90 13.60 -4.84
C CYS A 37 4.03 14.93 -4.09
N ARG A 38 2.92 15.58 -3.73
CA ARG A 38 2.92 16.83 -2.93
C ARG A 38 3.56 16.64 -1.56
N ARG A 39 3.32 15.49 -0.93
CA ARG A 39 3.93 15.13 0.35
C ARG A 39 5.32 14.51 0.19
N GLN A 40 5.81 14.37 -1.05
CA GLN A 40 7.10 13.75 -1.39
C GLN A 40 7.29 12.36 -0.74
N ILE A 41 6.20 11.59 -0.65
CA ILE A 41 6.21 10.23 -0.10
C ILE A 41 6.57 9.28 -1.24
N ARG A 42 7.60 8.46 -1.06
CA ARG A 42 7.93 7.41 -2.03
C ARG A 42 6.82 6.36 -2.00
N HIS A 43 6.24 5.99 -3.14
CA HIS A 43 5.15 5.01 -3.17
C HIS A 43 5.37 3.88 -4.17
N THR A 44 5.00 2.67 -3.77
CA THR A 44 4.95 1.47 -4.62
C THR A 44 3.48 1.09 -4.79
N ILE A 45 2.89 1.54 -5.90
CA ILE A 45 1.48 1.29 -6.23
C ILE A 45 1.44 0.65 -7.62
N PRO A 46 1.00 -0.62 -7.73
CA PRO A 46 0.94 -1.31 -9.01
C PRO A 46 -0.01 -0.60 -9.97
N GLU A 47 0.40 -0.51 -11.22
CA GLU A 47 -0.44 0.03 -12.28
C GLU A 47 -1.58 -0.94 -12.60
N PRO A 48 -2.83 -0.47 -12.74
CA PRO A 48 -3.95 -1.31 -13.17
C PRO A 48 -3.66 -1.97 -14.54
N LYS A 49 -4.12 -3.22 -14.72
CA LYS A 49 -3.88 -3.98 -15.97
C LYS A 49 -4.37 -3.24 -17.23
N SER A 50 -5.52 -2.58 -17.15
CA SER A 50 -6.09 -1.78 -18.26
C SER A 50 -5.23 -0.57 -18.63
N GLN A 51 -4.57 0.04 -17.65
CA GLN A 51 -3.70 1.20 -17.86
C GLN A 51 -2.36 0.80 -18.48
N ARG A 52 -1.84 -0.39 -18.14
CA ARG A 52 -0.67 -0.98 -18.82
C ARG A 52 -0.96 -1.27 -20.30
N GLY A 53 -2.11 -1.86 -20.60
CA GLY A 53 -2.54 -2.11 -21.98
C GLY A 53 -2.75 -0.82 -22.78
N ASN A 54 -3.35 0.21 -22.18
CA ASN A 54 -3.53 1.49 -22.84
C ASN A 54 -2.20 2.24 -23.06
N ARG A 55 -1.23 2.12 -22.13
CA ARG A 55 0.13 2.64 -22.36
C ARG A 55 0.80 1.91 -23.51
N GLN A 56 0.76 0.58 -23.54
CA GLN A 56 1.34 -0.23 -24.61
C GLN A 56 0.73 0.16 -25.97
N ARG A 57 -0.59 0.33 -26.04
CA ARG A 57 -1.30 0.81 -27.25
C ARG A 57 -0.89 2.22 -27.68
N ARG A 58 -0.53 3.10 -26.74
CA ARG A 58 -0.10 4.48 -27.02
C ARG A 58 1.39 4.59 -27.41
N GLY A 59 2.17 3.51 -27.32
CA GLY A 59 3.58 3.49 -27.69
C GLY A 59 4.39 4.59 -26.98
N SER A 60 5.18 5.34 -27.75
CA SER A 60 5.99 6.47 -27.29
C SER A 60 5.16 7.61 -26.65
N LYS A 61 3.88 7.76 -27.01
CA LYS A 61 2.95 8.73 -26.37
C LYS A 61 2.41 8.23 -25.02
N GLY A 62 2.73 7.00 -24.62
CA GLY A 62 2.26 6.36 -23.40
C GLY A 62 2.94 6.85 -22.11
N GLY A 63 4.02 7.63 -22.22
CA GLY A 63 4.75 8.20 -21.10
C GLY A 63 5.54 7.18 -20.28
N ARG A 64 6.38 7.67 -19.35
CA ARG A 64 7.25 6.84 -18.52
C ARG A 64 6.45 6.06 -17.47
N PRO A 65 6.69 4.74 -17.31
CA PRO A 65 6.09 3.97 -16.22
C PRO A 65 6.44 4.54 -14.85
N THR A 66 5.49 4.45 -13.91
CA THR A 66 5.78 4.74 -12.50
C THR A 66 6.83 3.74 -12.02
N SER A 67 7.82 4.17 -11.23
CA SER A 67 8.73 3.27 -10.53
C SER A 67 7.95 2.22 -9.74
N PHE A 68 7.95 0.97 -10.22
CA PHE A 68 7.32 -0.17 -9.58
C PHE A 68 8.41 -1.08 -9.02
N ASP A 69 8.34 -1.33 -7.71
CA ASP A 69 9.28 -2.20 -6.99
C ASP A 69 8.57 -3.52 -6.71
N THR A 70 8.83 -4.52 -7.55
CA THR A 70 8.22 -5.84 -7.45
C THR A 70 8.52 -6.51 -6.10
N ARG A 71 9.75 -6.36 -5.59
CA ARG A 71 10.17 -6.99 -4.35
C ARG A 71 9.42 -6.40 -3.15
N ALA A 72 9.32 -5.07 -3.10
CA ALA A 72 8.52 -4.40 -2.07
C ALA A 72 7.03 -4.78 -2.14
N TYR A 73 6.48 -4.95 -3.35
CA TYR A 73 5.09 -5.37 -3.53
C TYR A 73 4.82 -6.79 -3.01
N VAL A 74 5.69 -7.75 -3.34
CA VAL A 74 5.58 -9.13 -2.85
C VAL A 74 5.72 -9.19 -1.34
N PHE A 75 6.71 -8.49 -0.78
CA PHE A 75 6.92 -8.41 0.66
C PHE A 75 5.68 -7.89 1.41
N GLN A 76 5.06 -6.81 0.92
CA GLN A 76 3.81 -6.30 1.50
C GLN A 76 2.68 -7.33 1.43
N GLY A 77 2.53 -8.05 0.30
CA GLY A 77 1.56 -9.13 0.17
C GLY A 77 1.79 -10.26 1.19
N THR A 78 3.04 -10.66 1.39
CA THR A 78 3.42 -11.65 2.41
C THR A 78 3.08 -11.18 3.82
N VAL A 79 3.40 -9.93 4.17
CA VAL A 79 3.07 -9.33 5.46
C VAL A 79 1.56 -9.28 5.68
N THR A 80 0.78 -8.89 4.67
CA THR A 80 -0.68 -8.88 4.75
C THR A 80 -1.23 -10.28 5.00
N VAL A 81 -0.80 -11.28 4.23
CA VAL A 81 -1.25 -12.67 4.42
C VAL A 81 -0.85 -13.21 5.80
N ALA A 82 0.36 -12.92 6.26
CA ALA A 82 0.82 -13.32 7.59
C ALA A 82 -0.01 -12.66 8.71
N ALA A 83 -0.28 -11.36 8.60
CA ALA A 83 -1.12 -10.64 9.54
C ALA A 83 -2.56 -11.16 9.55
N THR A 84 -3.16 -11.39 8.38
CA THR A 84 -4.49 -12.01 8.27
C THR A 84 -4.50 -13.40 8.90
N ARG A 85 -3.50 -14.24 8.63
CA ARG A 85 -3.40 -15.58 9.25
C ARG A 85 -3.27 -15.52 10.77
N LEU A 86 -2.48 -14.59 11.30
CA LEU A 86 -2.35 -14.38 12.74
C LEU A 86 -3.67 -13.92 13.36
N TRP A 87 -4.35 -12.97 12.72
CA TRP A 87 -5.64 -12.45 13.15
C TRP A 87 -6.75 -13.52 13.11
N LEU A 88 -6.74 -14.38 12.09
CA LEU A 88 -7.66 -15.52 12.00
C LEU A 88 -7.34 -16.60 13.04
N ARG A 89 -6.06 -16.88 13.33
CA ARG A 89 -5.66 -17.79 14.41
C ARG A 89 -6.14 -17.30 15.78
N GLY A 90 -6.13 -15.98 16.02
CA GLY A 90 -6.68 -15.38 17.23
C GLY A 90 -8.21 -15.45 17.35
N GLN A 91 -8.95 -15.53 16.24
CA GLN A 91 -10.42 -15.68 16.24
C GLN A 91 -10.89 -17.13 16.34
N ILE A 92 -10.10 -18.09 15.87
CA ILE A 92 -10.43 -19.52 15.99
C ILE A 92 -10.24 -20.01 17.45
N HIS A 93 -9.49 -19.26 18.27
CA HIS A 93 -9.43 -19.43 19.73
C HIS A 93 -10.48 -18.55 20.45
N CYS A 94 -11.75 -18.75 20.12
CA CYS A 94 -12.85 -18.40 21.03
C CYS A 94 -13.35 -19.71 21.66
N PRO A 95 -12.83 -20.15 22.82
CA PRO A 95 -13.58 -21.11 23.61
C PRO A 95 -14.84 -20.39 24.08
N HIS A 96 -15.97 -21.02 23.83
CA HIS A 96 -17.26 -20.69 24.39
C HIS A 96 -17.14 -20.30 25.88
N ALA A 97 -17.17 -19.02 26.19
CA ALA A 97 -17.39 -18.54 27.54
C ALA A 97 -18.89 -18.26 27.67
N GLY A 98 -19.63 -19.33 27.98
CA GLY A 98 -20.99 -19.19 28.47
C GLY A 98 -21.00 -18.38 29.77
N ARG A 99 -21.85 -17.36 29.81
CA ARG A 99 -22.79 -17.07 30.88
C ARG A 99 -24.00 -16.37 30.27
#